data_AF-A0ABD6IIS6-F1
#
_entry.id   AF-A0ABD6IIS6-F1
#
_cell.length_a   1.000
_cell.length_b   1.000
_cell.length_c   1.000
_cell.angle_alpha   90.00
_cell.angle_beta   90.00
_cell.angle_gamma   90.00
#
_symmetry.space_group_name_H-M   'P 1'
#
loop_
_entity.id
_entity.type
_entity.pdbx_description
1 polymer ?
#
loop_
_entity_poly.entity_id
_entity_poly.type
_entity_poly.pdbx_seq_one_letter_code
_entity_poly.pdbx_strand_id
1 'polypeptide(L)'
;LVRLAGRDGDLLVIGAGGRGRLRRGLWPSVSRYCLAHATCPVLAVPPSPLHAALTSAHRRNTLRLRLDSGDVERELGVAPPGV
;
A
#
# COMPACT_ATOMS: atom_id res chain seq x y z
N LEU A 1 -9.03 5.88 -13.05
CA LEU A 1 -8.38 6.56 -11.90
C LEU A 1 -8.02 7.99 -12.26
N VAL A 2 -6.96 8.20 -13.05
CA VAL A 2 -6.54 9.53 -13.53
C VAL A 2 -7.65 10.37 -14.15
N ARG A 3 -8.48 9.80 -15.04
CA ARG A 3 -9.61 10.52 -15.65
C ARG A 3 -10.78 10.81 -14.71
N LEU A 4 -10.88 10.11 -13.59
CA LEU A 4 -11.95 10.31 -12.59
C LEU A 4 -11.53 11.35 -11.54
N ALA A 5 -10.26 11.28 -11.11
CA ALA A 5 -9.66 12.22 -10.16
C ALA A 5 -9.09 13.42 -10.90
N GLY A 6 -9.96 14.27 -11.43
CA GLY A 6 -9.58 15.44 -12.23
C GLY A 6 -10.41 16.68 -11.95
N ARG A 7 -11.22 16.66 -10.88
CA ARG A 7 -11.99 17.81 -10.43
C ARG A 7 -11.13 18.66 -9.49
N ASP A 8 -11.49 19.93 -9.38
CA ASP A 8 -10.84 20.85 -8.44
C ASP A 8 -11.01 20.32 -7.01
N GLY A 9 -9.89 20.14 -6.31
CA GLY A 9 -9.83 19.62 -4.95
C GLY A 9 -9.65 18.09 -4.82
N ASP A 10 -9.60 17.34 -5.93
CA ASP A 10 -9.34 15.90 -5.88
C ASP A 10 -7.88 15.60 -5.43
N LEU A 11 -7.71 14.54 -4.63
CA LEU A 11 -6.40 13.98 -4.27
C LEU A 11 -6.37 12.49 -4.62
N LEU A 12 -5.48 12.10 -5.51
CA LEU A 12 -5.34 10.70 -5.92
C LEU A 12 -4.33 9.98 -5.01
N VAL A 13 -4.81 9.17 -4.08
CA VAL A 13 -3.95 8.35 -3.20
C VAL A 13 -3.71 6.99 -3.84
N ILE A 14 -2.44 6.59 -3.94
CA ILE A 14 -2.03 5.30 -4.51
C ILE A 14 -0.98 4.62 -3.64
N GLY A 15 -0.98 3.30 -3.60
CA GLY A 15 0.12 2.53 -3.02
C GLY A 15 1.35 2.56 -3.93
N ALA A 16 2.50 2.96 -3.39
CA ALA A 16 3.79 2.69 -4.00
C ALA A 16 4.15 1.23 -3.67
N GLY A 17 3.65 0.28 -4.47
CA GLY A 17 3.71 -1.15 -4.15
C GLY A 17 5.09 -1.64 -3.68
N GLY A 18 5.09 -2.69 -2.84
CA GLY A 18 6.30 -3.30 -2.31
C GLY A 18 7.29 -3.66 -3.42
N ARG A 19 8.51 -3.10 -3.35
CA ARG A 19 9.60 -3.34 -4.30
C ARG A 19 10.16 -4.75 -4.13
N GLY A 20 9.40 -5.78 -4.50
CA GLY A 20 9.99 -7.06 -4.85
C GLY A 20 10.89 -6.85 -6.06
N ARG A 21 12.17 -7.25 -5.97
CA ARG A 21 13.19 -7.11 -7.04
C ARG A 21 12.71 -7.63 -8.41
N LEU A 22 11.68 -8.47 -8.44
CA LEU A 22 11.10 -9.13 -9.61
C LEU A 22 10.13 -8.28 -10.46
N ARG A 23 9.68 -7.09 -10.01
CA ARG A 23 8.72 -6.26 -10.78
C ARG A 23 9.31 -5.03 -11.46
N ARG A 24 10.65 -4.93 -11.54
CA ARG A 24 11.33 -3.79 -12.17
C ARG A 24 11.23 -3.73 -13.71
N GLY A 25 10.64 -4.71 -14.37
CA GLY A 25 10.69 -4.77 -15.85
C GLY A 25 9.42 -5.16 -16.59
N LEU A 26 8.45 -5.88 -16.01
CA LEU A 26 7.46 -6.57 -16.85
C LEU A 26 6.10 -5.87 -17.03
N TRP A 27 5.58 -5.10 -16.08
CA TRP A 27 4.26 -4.48 -16.21
C TRP A 27 4.31 -2.95 -16.06
N PRO A 28 3.55 -2.20 -16.89
CA PRO A 28 3.36 -0.77 -16.68
C PRO A 28 2.88 -0.54 -15.24
N SER A 29 3.72 0.13 -14.44
CA SER A 29 3.38 0.44 -13.07
C SER A 29 2.19 1.40 -13.07
N VAL A 30 1.07 0.99 -12.46
CA VAL A 30 -0.09 1.87 -12.26
C VAL A 30 0.34 3.15 -11.54
N SER A 31 1.26 3.05 -10.58
CA SER A 31 1.80 4.23 -9.89
C SER A 31 2.54 5.16 -10.85
N ARG A 32 3.38 4.62 -11.76
CA ARG A 32 4.07 5.43 -12.77
C ARG A 32 3.09 6.06 -13.75
N TYR A 33 2.07 5.31 -14.18
CA TYR A 33 1.03 5.85 -15.06
C TYR A 33 0.26 6.98 -14.40
N CYS A 34 -0.15 6.81 -13.14
CA CYS A 34 -0.87 7.84 -12.39
C CYS A 34 0.00 9.09 -12.19
N LEU A 35 1.26 8.93 -11.78
CA LEU A 35 2.18 10.06 -11.63
C LEU A 35 2.41 10.83 -12.94
N ALA A 36 2.43 10.15 -14.07
CA ALA A 36 2.68 10.78 -15.36
C ALA A 36 1.45 11.44 -16.00
N HIS A 37 0.23 11.02 -15.63
CA HIS A 37 -0.99 11.43 -16.33
C HIS A 37 -2.06 12.06 -15.44
N ALA A 38 -1.95 11.97 -14.11
CA ALA A 38 -2.91 12.61 -13.21
C ALA A 38 -2.91 14.13 -13.38
N THR A 39 -4.09 14.70 -13.49
CA THR A 39 -4.29 16.16 -13.51
C THR A 39 -4.45 16.74 -12.11
N CYS A 40 -4.58 15.89 -11.08
CA CYS A 40 -4.65 16.26 -9.68
C CYS A 40 -3.39 15.83 -8.90
N PRO A 41 -3.15 16.38 -7.70
CA PRO A 41 -2.09 15.90 -6.82
C PRO A 41 -2.19 14.40 -6.56
N VAL A 42 -1.04 13.72 -6.58
CA VAL A 42 -0.95 12.27 -6.35
C VAL A 42 -0.13 12.00 -5.10
N LEU A 43 -0.71 11.31 -4.12
CA LEU A 43 -0.01 10.87 -2.93
C LEU A 43 0.36 9.39 -3.06
N ALA A 44 1.66 9.12 -3.22
CA ALA A 44 2.20 7.77 -3.29
C ALA A 44 2.63 7.29 -1.90
N VAL A 45 1.91 6.33 -1.33
CA VAL A 45 2.15 5.81 0.02
C VAL A 45 3.11 4.61 -0.04
N PRO A 46 4.28 4.67 0.63
CA PRO A 46 5.21 3.53 0.69
C PRO A 46 4.60 2.37 1.47
N PRO A 47 5.07 1.12 1.25
CA PRO A 47 4.59 -0.02 2.01
C PRO A 47 4.89 0.18 3.50
N SER A 48 3.88 0.01 4.35
CA SER A 48 4.07 0.04 5.80
C SER A 48 4.77 -1.23 6.29
N PRO A 49 5.45 -1.21 7.44
CA PRO A 49 5.96 -2.42 8.09
C PRO A 49 4.86 -3.48 8.31
N LEU A 50 3.64 -3.01 8.59
CA LEU A 50 2.45 -3.86 8.70
C LEU A 50 2.01 -4.52 7.39
N HIS A 51 2.56 -4.11 6.25
CA HIS A 51 2.22 -4.75 4.98
C HIS A 51 2.61 -6.23 4.97
N ALA A 52 3.73 -6.59 5.61
CA ALA A 52 4.16 -7.98 5.76
C ALA A 52 3.20 -8.76 6.67
N ALA A 53 2.87 -8.17 7.82
CA ALA A 53 1.88 -8.68 8.76
C ALA A 53 0.53 -8.94 8.07
N LEU A 54 0.00 -7.93 7.37
CA LEU A 54 -1.24 -7.98 6.60
C LEU A 54 -1.19 -9.04 5.51
N THR A 55 -0.07 -9.24 4.82
CA THR A 55 0.06 -10.29 3.79
C THR A 55 -0.03 -11.70 4.40
N SER A 56 0.57 -11.89 5.57
CA SER A 56 0.49 -13.18 6.30
C SER A 56 -0.91 -13.43 6.86
N ALA A 57 -1.56 -12.37 7.37
CA ALA A 57 -2.94 -12.33 7.80
C ALA A 57 -3.91 -12.64 6.64
N HIS A 58 -3.70 -12.05 5.45
CA HIS A 58 -4.60 -12.23 4.30
C HIS A 58 -4.68 -13.70 3.87
N ARG A 59 -3.57 -14.45 3.91
CA ARG A 59 -3.55 -15.90 3.65
C ARG A 59 -4.39 -16.69 4.66
N ARG A 60 -4.33 -16.33 5.95
CA ARG A 60 -5.16 -16.95 7.00
C ARG A 60 -6.64 -16.62 6.81
N ASN A 61 -6.94 -15.37 6.46
CA ASN A 61 -8.30 -14.92 6.22
C ASN A 61 -8.93 -15.57 4.98
N THR A 62 -8.15 -15.79 3.91
CA THR A 62 -8.58 -16.61 2.76
C THR A 62 -8.88 -18.06 3.13
N LEU A 63 -8.30 -18.57 4.22
CA LEU A 63 -8.59 -19.89 4.79
C LEU A 63 -9.67 -19.85 5.88
N ARG A 64 -10.40 -18.72 6.02
CA ARG A 64 -11.39 -18.46 7.09
C ARG A 64 -10.86 -18.62 8.52
N LEU A 65 -9.56 -18.55 8.71
CA LEU A 65 -8.97 -18.49 10.05
C LEU A 65 -9.06 -17.04 10.53
N ARG A 66 -9.67 -16.85 11.71
CA ARG A 66 -9.88 -15.51 12.28
C ARG A 66 -8.53 -14.80 12.44
N LEU A 67 -8.52 -13.53 12.05
CA LEU A 67 -7.42 -12.62 12.36
C LEU A 67 -7.50 -12.30 13.85
N ASP A 68 -6.49 -12.71 14.61
CA ASP A 68 -6.35 -12.30 15.99
C ASP A 68 -5.85 -10.84 16.02
N SER A 69 -6.66 -9.97 16.59
CA SER A 69 -6.33 -8.55 16.73
C SER A 69 -5.13 -8.34 17.66
N GLY A 70 -4.89 -9.28 18.59
CA GLY A 70 -3.78 -9.21 19.55
C GLY A 70 -2.39 -9.38 18.92
N ASP A 71 -2.28 -10.11 17.79
CA ASP A 71 -1.02 -10.26 17.04
C ASP A 71 -0.64 -8.94 16.34
N VAL A 72 -1.64 -8.21 15.80
CA VAL A 72 -1.45 -6.93 15.10
C VAL A 72 -1.07 -5.82 16.09
N GLU A 73 -1.70 -5.80 17.27
CA GLU A 73 -1.35 -4.88 18.36
C GLU A 73 0.06 -5.15 18.91
N ARG A 74 0.53 -6.40 18.95
CA ARG A 74 1.91 -6.73 19.33
C ARG A 74 2.95 -6.27 18.31
N GLU A 75 2.70 -6.46 17.02
CA GLU A 75 3.61 -5.99 15.97
C GLU A 75 3.64 -4.46 15.87
N LEU A 76 2.52 -3.78 16.12
CA LEU A 76 2.45 -2.32 16.24
C LEU A 76 3.06 -1.79 17.54
N GLY A 77 2.95 -2.53 18.63
CA GLY A 77 3.47 -2.21 19.97
C GLY A 77 4.97 -2.48 20.14
N VAL A 78 5.61 -3.24 19.23
CA VAL A 78 7.07 -3.28 19.06
C VAL A 78 7.49 -2.13 18.16
N ALA A 79 7.27 -0.90 18.62
CA ALA A 79 7.99 0.27 18.16
C ALA A 79 8.90 0.75 19.30
N PRO A 80 10.19 0.34 19.36
CA PRO A 80 11.14 0.98 20.26
C PRO A 80 11.63 2.32 19.66
N PRO A 81 12.18 3.20 20.51
CA PRO A 81 12.07 4.66 20.39
C PRO A 81 13.14 5.29 19.49
N GLY A 82 12.78 6.40 18.85
CA GLY A 82 13.67 7.48 18.43
C GLY A 82 14.81 7.16 17.45
N VAL A 83 14.69 7.67 16.22
CA VAL A 83 15.64 8.66 15.63
C VAL A 83 14.87 9.57 14.68
#